data_AF-A0A352JZQ3-F1
#
_entry.id   AF-A0A352JZQ3-F1
#
_cell.length_a   1.000
_cell.length_b   1.000
_cell.length_c   1.000
_cell.angle_alpha   90.00
_cell.angle_beta   90.00
_cell.angle_gamma   90.00
#
_symmetry.space_group_name_H-M   'P 1'
#
loop_
_entity.id
_entity.type
_entity.pdbx_description
1 polymer ?
#
loop_
_entity_poly.entity_id
_entity_poly.type
_entity_poly.pdbx_seq_one_letter_code
_entity_poly.pdbx_strand_id
1 'polypeptide(L)' 'MTALRKLSFDAVVIGGGGAGMRASLQMAQSGFKTA' A
#
# COMPACT_ATOMS: atom_id res chain seq x y z
N MET A 1 -7.33 -11.47 26.05
CA MET A 1 -6.47 -10.31 25.72
C MET A 1 -6.36 -10.23 24.20
N THR A 2 -7.06 -9.30 23.57
CA THR A 2 -7.08 -9.15 22.10
C THR A 2 -5.86 -8.34 21.67
N ALA A 3 -4.95 -8.93 20.91
CA ALA A 3 -3.79 -8.24 20.37
C ALA A 3 -4.16 -7.48 19.08
N LEU A 4 -3.87 -6.18 19.03
CA LEU A 4 -3.98 -5.38 17.81
C LEU A 4 -2.89 -5.81 16.83
N ARG A 5 -3.29 -6.20 15.61
CA ARG A 5 -2.36 -6.60 14.56
C ARG A 5 -1.74 -5.34 13.94
N LYS A 6 -0.44 -5.14 14.16
CA LYS A 6 0.31 -4.03 13.55
C LYS A 6 0.82 -4.45 12.18
N LEU A 7 0.58 -3.61 11.18
CA LEU A 7 1.07 -3.76 9.82
C LEU A 7 1.94 -2.55 9.50
N SER A 8 3.15 -2.79 8.99
CA SER A 8 4.08 -1.75 8.53
C SER A 8 4.11 -1.72 7.01
N PHE A 9 4.16 -0.53 6.42
CA PHE A 9 4.17 -0.28 4.98
C PHE A 9 5.16 0.83 4.66
N ASP A 10 5.69 0.84 3.45
CA ASP A 10 6.63 1.86 2.97
C ASP A 10 5.87 3.09 2.43
N ALA A 11 4.69 2.87 1.84
CA ALA A 11 3.80 3.91 1.37
C ALA A 11 2.34 3.44 1.43
N VAL A 12 1.41 4.39 1.52
CA VAL A 12 -0.04 4.13 1.52
C VAL A 12 -0.70 4.98 0.44
N VAL A 13 -1.45 4.35 -0.44
CA VAL A 13 -2.19 4.98 -1.54
C VAL A 13 -3.65 5.11 -1.14
N ILE A 14 -4.13 6.35 -1.02
CA ILE A 14 -5.53 6.63 -0.67
C ILE A 14 -6.31 6.93 -1.96
N GLY A 15 -7.19 5.99 -2.35
CA GLY A 15 -8.10 6.11 -3.49
C GLY A 15 -7.76 5.16 -4.66
N GLY A 16 -8.71 4.31 -5.03
CA GLY A 16 -8.56 3.23 -6.03
C GLY A 16 -8.91 3.61 -7.48
N GLY A 17 -8.80 4.89 -7.86
CA GLY A 17 -9.02 5.32 -9.24
C GLY A 17 -7.87 4.95 -10.18
N GLY A 18 -7.98 5.29 -11.47
CA GLY A 18 -6.96 4.96 -12.47
C GLY A 18 -5.57 5.54 -12.17
N ALA A 19 -5.48 6.69 -11.50
CA ALA A 19 -4.21 7.24 -11.05
C ALA A 19 -3.62 6.46 -9.86
N GLY A 20 -4.45 6.13 -8.87
CA GLY A 20 -4.04 5.41 -7.65
C GLY A 20 -3.54 4.00 -7.96
N MET A 21 -4.24 3.27 -8.82
CA MET A 21 -3.82 1.92 -9.23
C MET A 21 -2.55 1.92 -10.09
N ARG A 22 -2.33 2.96 -10.92
CA ARG A 22 -1.09 3.11 -11.69
C ARG A 22 0.10 3.44 -10.80
N ALA A 23 -0.10 4.24 -9.76
CA ALA A 23 0.93 4.51 -8.77
C ALA A 23 1.23 3.24 -7.96
N SER A 24 0.20 2.57 -7.42
CA SER A 24 0.39 1.36 -6.62
C SER A 24 1.00 0.21 -7.43
N LEU A 25 0.68 0.08 -8.72
CA LEU A 25 1.31 -0.91 -9.59
C LEU A 25 2.82 -0.65 -9.76
N GLN A 26 3.21 0.60 -10.01
CA GLN A 26 4.63 0.96 -10.12
C GLN A 26 5.36 0.75 -8.79
N MET A 27 4.73 1.10 -7.66
CA MET A 27 5.32 0.88 -6.34
C MET A 27 5.47 -0.61 -6.02
N ALA A 28 4.47 -1.43 -6.35
CA ALA A 28 4.52 -2.88 -6.19
C ALA A 28 5.61 -3.52 -7.07
N GLN A 29 5.73 -3.09 -8.33
CA GLN A 29 6.79 -3.56 -9.24
C GLN A 29 8.19 -3.11 -8.82
N SER A 30 8.28 -1.93 -8.19
CA SER A 30 9.53 -1.41 -7.64
C SER A 30 9.91 -2.06 -6.30
N GLY A 31 9.09 -2.98 -5.79
CA GLY A 31 9.35 -3.74 -4.56
C GLY A 31 8.97 -3.02 -3.27
N PHE A 32 8.23 -1.92 -3.33
CA PHE A 32 7.73 -1.24 -2.13
C PHE A 32 6.53 -1.98 -1.54
N LYS A 33 6.49 -2.05 -0.21
CA LYS A 33 5.34 -2.58 0.52
C LYS A 33 4.26 -1.52 0.62
N THR A 34 3.51 -1.36 -0.46
CA THR A 34 2.42 -0.38 -0.59
C THR A 34 1.08 -0.92 -0.05
N ALA A 35 0.29 -0.05 0.59
CA ALA A 35 -1.09 -0.33 1.04
C ALA A 35 -2.14 0.55 0.37
#